data_AF-A0A1J5THT1-F1
#
_entry.id   AF-A0A1J5THT1-F1
#
_cell.length_a   1.000
_cell.length_b   1.000
_cell.length_c   1.000
_cell.angle_alpha   90.00
_cell.angle_beta   90.00
_cell.angle_gamma   90.00
#
_symmetry.space_group_name_H-M   'P 1'
#
loop_
_entity.id
_entity.type
_entity.pdbx_description
1 polymer ?
#
loop_
_entity_poly.entity_id
_entity_poly.type
_entity_poly.pdbx_seq_one_letter_code
_entity_poly.pdbx_strand_id
1 'polypeptide(L)' 'MSNAAAELVITRTFDAPRALVWQAWTDPEHVKRWWGPQGFHNETCIADLRVGGGFRLPMRAEEALDRLAEALRA' A
#
# COMPACT_ATOMS: atom_id res chain seq x y z
N MET A 1 18.84 17.90 -21.79
CA MET A 1 18.06 18.51 -20.70
C MET A 1 18.16 17.58 -19.51
N SER A 2 18.84 17.97 -18.42
CA SER A 2 18.90 17.14 -17.22
C SER A 2 17.56 17.22 -16.50
N ASN A 3 16.75 16.17 -16.60
CA ASN A 3 15.65 15.97 -15.68
C ASN A 3 16.27 15.48 -14.37
N ALA A 4 16.61 16.39 -13.46
CA ALA A 4 16.97 15.98 -12.11
C ALA A 4 15.72 15.36 -11.50
N ALA A 5 15.69 14.03 -11.45
CA ALA A 5 14.58 13.28 -10.87
C ALA A 5 14.35 13.79 -9.46
N ALA A 6 13.10 14.15 -9.13
CA ALA A 6 12.72 14.46 -7.77
C ALA A 6 12.86 13.17 -6.93
N GLU A 7 13.98 13.04 -6.24
CA GLU A 7 14.28 11.90 -5.38
C GLU A 7 13.72 12.15 -3.98
N LEU A 8 12.98 11.17 -3.46
CA LEU A 8 12.48 11.17 -2.09
C LEU A 8 13.07 9.97 -1.35
N VAL A 9 13.84 10.22 -0.30
CA VAL A 9 14.41 9.18 0.58
C VAL A 9 13.68 9.20 1.91
N ILE A 10 13.13 8.03 2.31
CA ILE A 10 12.44 7.84 3.59
C ILE A 10 13.23 6.82 4.41
N THR A 11 13.70 7.22 5.59
CA THR A 11 14.36 6.34 6.55
C THR A 11 13.49 6.18 7.80
N ARG A 12 13.27 4.94 8.22
CA ARG A 12 12.53 4.57 9.43
C ARG A 12 13.25 3.44 10.16
N THR A 13 13.30 3.53 11.49
CA THR A 13 13.81 2.48 12.37
C THR A 13 12.63 1.72 12.96
N PHE A 14 12.67 0.39 12.91
CA PHE A 14 11.68 -0.48 13.51
C PHE A 14 12.32 -1.32 14.60
N ASP A 15 11.68 -1.40 15.76
CA ASP A 15 12.02 -2.35 16.81
C ASP A 15 11.45 -3.73 16.46
N ALA A 16 12.00 -4.34 15.41
CA ALA A 16 11.55 -5.61 14.88
C ALA A 16 12.71 -6.36 14.20
N PRO A 17 12.69 -7.70 14.18
CA PRO A 17 13.66 -8.48 13.42
C PRO A 17 13.62 -8.14 11.93
N ARG A 18 14.79 -8.06 11.28
CA ARG A 18 14.93 -7.80 9.83
C ARG A 18 14.03 -8.71 8.97
N ALA A 19 13.92 -9.99 9.33
CA ALA A 19 13.10 -10.95 8.59
C ALA A 19 11.61 -10.59 8.63
N LEU A 20 11.11 -10.07 9.75
CA LEU A 20 9.71 -9.65 9.87
C LEU A 20 9.45 -8.37 9.08
N VAL A 21 10.39 -7.42 9.11
CA VAL A 21 10.30 -6.22 8.26
C VAL A 21 10.25 -6.65 6.79
N TRP A 22 11.12 -7.56 6.36
CA TRP A 22 11.08 -8.08 4.99
C TRP A 22 9.74 -8.74 4.64
N GLN A 23 9.20 -9.59 5.52
CA GLN A 23 7.88 -10.20 5.33
C GLN A 23 6.76 -9.17 5.21
N ALA A 24 6.82 -8.05 5.93
CA ALA A 24 5.84 -6.98 5.82
C ALA A 24 5.79 -6.37 4.41
N TRP A 25 6.89 -6.43 3.66
CA TRP A 25 6.99 -5.96 2.28
C TRP A 25 6.76 -7.05 1.23
N THR A 26 6.97 -8.33 1.57
CA THR A 26 6.95 -9.41 0.57
C THR A 26 5.77 -10.37 0.68
N ASP A 27 5.10 -10.44 1.83
CA ASP A 27 3.90 -11.25 1.99
C ASP A 27 2.66 -10.41 1.63
N PRO A 28 1.89 -10.76 0.57
CA PRO A 28 0.68 -10.04 0.19
C PRO A 28 -0.31 -9.86 1.34
N GLU A 29 -0.41 -10.83 2.26
CA GLU A 29 -1.32 -10.77 3.39
C GLU A 29 -0.89 -9.76 4.45
N HIS A 30 0.41 -9.46 4.54
CA HIS A 30 0.93 -8.39 5.37
C HIS A 30 0.86 -7.03 4.67
N VAL A 31 1.27 -6.95 3.40
CA VAL A 31 1.34 -5.70 2.63
C VAL A 31 -0.02 -4.98 2.63
N LYS A 32 -1.12 -5.70 2.37
CA LYS A 32 -2.45 -5.08 2.31
C LYS A 32 -2.89 -4.39 3.60
N ARG A 33 -2.32 -4.75 4.75
CA ARG A 33 -2.72 -4.24 6.08
C ARG A 33 -2.14 -2.87 6.41
N TRP A 34 -1.04 -2.48 5.80
CA TRP A 34 -0.33 -1.25 6.19
C TRP A 34 -0.05 -0.31 5.02
N TRP A 35 -0.14 -0.81 3.78
CA TRP A 35 0.20 -0.01 2.61
C TRP A 35 -0.85 1.06 2.31
N GLY A 36 -0.35 2.26 2.00
CA GLY A 36 -1.17 3.41 1.64
C GLY A 36 -1.15 4.49 2.71
N PRO A 37 -1.69 5.68 2.40
CA PRO A 37 -1.84 6.73 3.39
C PRO A 37 -2.92 6.36 4.41
N GLN A 38 -2.89 7.02 5.57
CA GLN A 38 -3.96 6.90 6.57
C GLN A 38 -5.33 7.24 5.96
N GLY A 39 -6.37 6.49 6.35
CA GLY A 39 -7.72 6.62 5.80
C GLY A 39 -7.93 5.90 4.47
N PHE A 40 -7.05 4.94 4.13
CA PHE A 40 -7.24 4.01 3.04
C PHE A 40 -7.10 2.57 3.53
N HIS A 41 -7.81 1.66 2.87
CA HIS A 41 -7.70 0.22 3.11
C HIS A 41 -7.50 -0.55 1.80
N ASN A 42 -6.88 -1.74 1.89
CA ASN A 42 -6.70 -2.65 0.76
C ASN A 42 -7.36 -4.00 1.05
N GLU A 43 -8.32 -4.39 0.22
CA GLU A 43 -9.00 -5.70 0.34
C GLU A 43 -8.14 -6.85 -0.20
N THR A 44 -7.34 -6.57 -1.24
CA THR A 44 -6.56 -7.58 -1.97
C THR A 44 -5.15 -7.09 -2.24
N CYS A 45 -4.20 -8.01 -2.27
CA CYS A 45 -2.85 -7.80 -2.76
C CYS A 45 -2.47 -8.96 -3.67
N ILE A 46 -2.07 -8.67 -4.91
CA ILE A 46 -1.54 -9.65 -5.84
C ILE A 46 -0.09 -9.25 -6.13
N ALA A 47 0.86 -10.08 -5.74
CA ALA A 47 2.28 -9.79 -5.91
C ALA A 47 3.01 -11.01 -6.48
N ASP A 48 3.62 -10.84 -7.65
CA ASP A 48 4.59 -11.76 -8.25
C ASP A 48 5.99 -11.15 -8.04
N LEU A 49 6.60 -11.42 -6.89
CA LEU A 49 7.82 -10.77 -6.44
C LEU A 49 9.08 -11.40 -7.05
N ARG A 50 9.24 -11.18 -8.35
CA ARG A 50 10.44 -11.49 -9.12
C ARG A 50 10.72 -10.37 -10.10
N VAL A 51 11.92 -10.36 -10.67
CA VAL A 51 12.27 -9.39 -11.71
C VAL A 51 11.30 -9.56 -12.90
N GLY A 52 10.64 -8.47 -13.27
CA GLY A 52 9.61 -8.45 -14.31
C GLY A 52 8.23 -8.97 -13.90
N GLY A 53 8.03 -9.33 -12.63
CA GLY A 53 6.71 -9.71 -12.08
C GLY A 53 5.82 -8.51 -11.76
N GLY A 54 4.52 -8.75 -11.70
CA GLY A 54 3.51 -7.71 -11.46
C GLY A 54 3.18 -7.53 -9.97
N PHE A 55 2.77 -6.31 -9.61
CA PHE A 55 2.29 -5.97 -8.26
C PHE A 55 1.01 -5.13 -8.37
N ARG A 56 -0.09 -5.62 -7.80
CA ARG A 56 -1.41 -4.98 -7.82
C ARG A 56 -2.00 -4.91 -6.42
N LEU A 57 -2.23 -3.68 -5.95
CA LEU A 57 -2.77 -3.40 -4.63
C LEU A 57 -3.80 -2.26 -4.71
N PRO A 58 -5.08 -2.57 -4.95
CA PRO A 58 -6.13 -1.56 -5.01
C PRO A 58 -6.39 -0.97 -3.62
N MET A 59 -6.26 0.35 -3.51
CA MET A 59 -6.59 1.14 -2.31
C MET A 59 -8.01 1.72 -2.44
N ARG A 60 -8.79 1.66 -1.36
CA ARG A 60 -10.06 2.38 -1.21
C ARG A 60 -9.94 3.41 -0.10
N ALA A 61 -10.36 4.64 -0.36
CA ALA A 61 -10.45 5.69 0.65
C ALA A 61 -11.63 5.43 1.60
N GLU A 62 -11.46 5.74 2.87
CA GLU A 62 -12.39 5.43 3.95
C GLU A 62 -13.43 6.56 4.19
N GLU A 63 -13.29 7.76 3.61
CA GLU A 63 -14.11 8.93 4.04
C GLU A 63 -15.31 9.35 3.16
N ALA A 64 -15.39 8.94 1.90
CA ALA A 64 -16.40 9.47 0.96
C ALA A 64 -17.25 8.42 0.24
N LEU A 65 -16.83 7.15 0.22
CA LEU A 65 -17.60 6.07 -0.43
C LEU A 65 -18.85 5.69 0.36
N ASP A 66 -18.79 5.75 1.69
CA ASP A 66 -19.93 5.43 2.56
C ASP A 66 -21.04 6.47 2.43
N ARG A 67 -20.70 7.76 2.43
CA ARG A 67 -21.70 8.84 2.34
C ARG A 67 -22.47 8.87 1.00
N LEU A 68 -21.84 8.43 -0.10
CA LEU A 68 -22.48 8.34 -1.42
C LEU A 68 -23.36 7.09 -1.56
N ALA A 69 -22.95 5.97 -0.97
CA ALA A 69 -23.77 4.75 -0.92
C ALA A 69 -25.02 4.93 -0.03
N GLU A 70 -24.95 5.83 0.95
CA GLU A 70 -26.07 6.23 1.81
C GLU A 70 -27.03 7.19 1.08
N ALA A 71 -26.49 8.16 0.33
CA ALA A 71 -27.29 9.11 -0.46
C ALA A 71 -28.02 8.50 -1.67
N LEU A 72 -27.57 7.34 -2.19
CA LEU A 72 -28.22 6.64 -3.31
C LEU A 72 -29.28 5.62 -2.88
N ARG A 73 -29.43 5.38 -1.57
CA ARG A 73 -30.47 4.50 -0.98
C ARG A 73 -31.62 5.29 -0.34
N ALA A 74 -31.51 6.61 -0.32
CA ALA A 74 -32.54 7.58 0.07
C ALA A 74 -33.13 8.23 -1.18
#